data_AF-A0A8S8YJY3-F1
#
_entry.id   AF-A0A8S8YJY3-F1
#
_cell.length_a   1.000
_cell.length_b   1.000
_cell.length_c   1.000
_cell.angle_alpha   90.00
_cell.angle_beta   90.00
_cell.angle_gamma   90.00
#
_symmetry.space_group_name_H-M   'P 1'
#
loop_
_entity.id
_entity.type
_entity.pdbx_description
1 polymer ?
#
loop_
_entity_poly.entity_id
_entity_poly.type
_entity_poly.pdbx_seq_one_letter_code
_entity_poly.pdbx_strand_id
1 'polypeptide(L)'
;MVDELVRAATRVGYPLLLKASAGGGGKGMRVVREPRNLQREYAAASREAATSFGDGTVYVERLLEKSRHVEVQVLCDSHGNAVHLFERECSIQRRHQKVVEEAPSPVWMKSLELEWVKRL
;
A
#
# COMPACT_ATOMS: atom_id res chain seq x y z
N MET A 1 7.87 13.51 19.22
CA MET A 1 7.01 12.57 18.47
C MET A 1 6.00 13.31 17.58
N VAL A 2 5.17 14.22 18.11
CA VAL A 2 4.20 15.00 17.28
C VAL A 2 4.88 15.81 16.16
N ASP A 3 6.01 16.44 16.43
CA ASP A 3 6.73 17.25 15.42
C ASP A 3 7.25 16.43 14.24
N GLU A 4 7.64 15.18 14.49
CA GLU A 4 8.15 14.29 13.45
C GLU A 4 7.03 13.79 12.53
N LEU A 5 5.87 13.46 13.11
CA LEU A 5 4.66 13.13 12.37
C LEU A 5 4.22 14.30 11.47
N VAL A 6 4.20 15.53 12.01
CA VAL A 6 3.86 16.72 11.23
C VAL A 6 4.86 16.94 10.10
N ARG A 7 6.17 16.85 10.38
CA ARG A 7 7.21 16.97 9.33
C ARG A 7 7.06 15.92 8.22
N ALA A 8 6.80 14.66 8.57
CA ALA A 8 6.58 13.60 7.61
C ALA A 8 5.31 13.86 6.76
N ALA A 9 4.22 14.26 7.40
CA ALA A 9 2.96 14.59 6.73
C ALA A 9 3.10 15.78 5.78
N THR A 10 3.81 16.84 6.18
CA THR A 10 4.09 17.99 5.33
C THR A 10 4.94 17.61 4.13
N ARG A 11 5.96 16.75 4.32
CA ARG A 11 6.81 16.27 3.22
C ARG A 11 6.04 15.42 2.21
N VAL A 12 5.12 14.57 2.68
CA VAL A 12 4.28 13.71 1.82
C VAL A 12 3.17 14.50 1.12
N GLY A 13 2.58 15.47 1.83
CA GLY A 13 1.43 16.27 1.38
C GLY A 13 0.09 15.55 1.57
N TYR A 14 -0.99 16.33 1.62
CA TYR A 14 -2.37 15.83 1.76
C TYR A 14 -3.07 15.71 0.39
N PRO A 15 -4.02 14.77 0.21
CA PRO A 15 -4.40 13.73 1.17
C PRO A 15 -3.31 12.66 1.32
N LEU A 16 -3.19 12.11 2.52
CA LEU A 16 -2.22 11.07 2.87
C LEU A 16 -2.90 9.85 3.49
N LEU A 17 -2.16 8.76 3.57
CA LEU A 17 -2.56 7.51 4.17
C LEU A 17 -1.58 7.15 5.30
N LEU A 18 -2.11 6.89 6.49
CA LEU A 18 -1.40 6.29 7.60
C LEU A 18 -1.52 4.78 7.50
N LYS A 19 -0.41 4.05 7.67
CA LYS A 19 -0.38 2.58 7.55
C LYS A 19 0.44 1.96 8.67
N ALA A 20 -0.09 0.89 9.26
CA ALA A 20 0.66 0.05 10.19
C ALA A 20 1.89 -0.54 9.50
N SER A 21 3.07 -0.44 10.14
CA SER A 21 4.33 -0.97 9.59
C SER A 21 4.31 -2.49 9.49
N ALA A 22 3.75 -3.16 10.50
CA ALA A 22 3.55 -4.61 10.54
C ALA A 22 2.17 -5.04 10.00
N GLY A 23 1.46 -4.13 9.31
CA GLY A 23 0.09 -4.36 8.87
C GLY A 23 -0.04 -5.30 7.66
N GLY A 24 -1.18 -5.99 7.57
CA GLY A 24 -1.53 -6.86 6.45
C GLY A 24 -3.04 -7.02 6.27
N GLY A 25 -3.46 -7.52 5.10
CA GLY A 25 -4.86 -7.86 4.83
C GLY A 25 -5.83 -6.66 4.84
N GLY A 26 -5.37 -5.47 4.47
CA GLY A 26 -6.26 -4.30 4.33
C GLY A 26 -6.62 -3.59 5.64
N LYS A 27 -6.01 -3.94 6.77
CA LYS A 27 -6.27 -3.36 8.10
C LYS A 27 -5.16 -2.41 8.55
N GLY A 28 -5.44 -1.53 9.51
CA GLY A 28 -4.46 -0.58 10.04
C GLY A 28 -4.14 0.56 9.06
N MET A 29 -5.10 0.93 8.20
CA MET A 29 -4.94 2.02 7.23
C MET A 29 -5.97 3.12 7.46
N ARG A 30 -5.52 4.37 7.51
CA ARG A 30 -6.38 5.54 7.76
C ARG A 30 -6.05 6.72 6.86
N VAL A 31 -7.07 7.22 6.16
CA VAL A 31 -6.94 8.39 5.28
C VAL A 31 -6.97 9.66 6.12
N VAL A 32 -6.03 10.56 5.88
CA VAL A 32 -6.03 11.92 6.42
C VAL A 32 -6.12 12.91 5.26
N ARG A 33 -7.23 13.64 5.19
CA ARG A 33 -7.46 14.64 4.13
C ARG A 33 -6.93 16.03 4.47
N GLU A 34 -6.77 16.35 5.76
CA GLU A 34 -6.45 17.69 6.24
C GLU A 34 -5.53 17.65 7.46
N PRO A 35 -4.65 18.64 7.66
CA PRO A 35 -3.71 18.69 8.79
C PRO A 35 -4.36 18.56 10.16
N ARG A 36 -5.51 19.20 10.38
CA ARG A 36 -6.24 19.17 11.66
C ARG A 36 -6.65 17.77 12.11
N ASN A 37 -6.76 16.82 11.18
CA ASN A 37 -7.16 15.44 11.47
C ASN A 37 -5.97 14.52 11.79
N LEU A 38 -4.73 14.97 11.54
CA LEU A 38 -3.53 14.13 11.58
C LEU A 38 -3.33 13.44 12.93
N GLN A 39 -3.39 14.18 14.03
CA GLN A 39 -3.13 13.64 15.37
C GLN A 39 -4.17 12.58 15.77
N ARG A 40 -5.45 12.86 15.50
CA ARG A 40 -6.56 11.95 15.81
C ARG A 40 -6.42 10.64 15.02
N GLU A 41 -6.21 10.73 13.70
CA GLU A 41 -6.10 9.55 12.86
C GLU A 41 -4.82 8.76 13.14
N TYR A 42 -3.70 9.43 13.47
CA TYR A 42 -2.48 8.77 13.92
C TYR A 42 -2.71 7.97 15.21
N ALA A 43 -3.31 8.58 16.23
CA ALA A 43 -3.57 7.90 17.50
C ALA A 43 -4.51 6.69 17.33
N ALA A 44 -5.46 6.76 16.39
CA ALA A 44 -6.32 5.64 16.05
C ALA A 44 -5.59 4.55 15.26
N ALA A 45 -4.77 4.93 14.27
CA ALA A 45 -3.98 3.99 13.46
C ALA A 45 -2.96 3.23 14.33
N SER A 46 -2.23 3.94 15.19
CA SER A 46 -1.21 3.35 16.07
C SER A 46 -1.83 2.37 17.07
N ARG A 47 -3.01 2.69 17.63
CA ARG A 47 -3.73 1.78 18.53
C ARG A 47 -4.22 0.53 17.80
N GLU A 48 -4.82 0.71 16.62
CA GLU A 48 -5.28 -0.41 15.79
C GLU A 48 -4.10 -1.33 15.39
N ALA A 49 -2.95 -0.73 15.08
CA ALA A 49 -1.73 -1.44 14.76
C ALA A 49 -1.21 -2.25 15.97
N ALA A 50 -1.12 -1.62 17.15
CA ALA A 50 -0.70 -2.29 18.38
C ALA A 50 -1.63 -3.46 18.74
N THR A 51 -2.95 -3.27 18.64
CA THR A 51 -3.93 -4.32 18.95
C THR A 51 -3.96 -5.45 17.92
N SER A 52 -3.77 -5.15 16.63
CA SER A 52 -3.92 -6.15 15.57
C SER A 52 -2.62 -6.87 15.21
N PHE A 53 -1.48 -6.20 15.40
CA PHE A 53 -0.17 -6.66 14.91
C PHE A 53 0.93 -6.65 15.99
N GLY A 54 0.61 -6.26 17.23
CA GLY A 54 1.56 -6.22 18.35
C GLY A 54 2.57 -5.06 18.28
N ASP A 55 2.51 -4.24 17.24
CA ASP A 55 3.39 -3.09 17.01
C ASP A 55 2.56 -1.87 16.60
N GLY A 56 2.67 -0.79 17.39
CA GLY A 56 1.96 0.48 17.16
C GLY A 56 2.61 1.39 16.12
N THR A 57 3.71 0.96 15.50
CA THR A 57 4.47 1.75 14.51
C THR A 57 3.65 1.96 13.24
N VAL A 58 3.55 3.22 12.82
CA VAL A 58 2.85 3.63 11.59
C VAL A 58 3.75 4.49 10.72
N TYR A 59 3.58 4.39 9.41
CA TYR A 59 4.22 5.26 8.43
C TYR A 59 3.19 6.05 7.63
N VAL A 60 3.67 7.05 6.90
CA VAL A 60 2.87 7.99 6.12
C VAL A 60 3.21 7.82 4.64
N GLU A 61 2.20 7.63 3.79
CA GLU A 61 2.35 7.65 2.33
C GLU A 61 1.34 8.59 1.67
N ARG A 62 1.59 8.98 0.43
CA ARG A 62 0.63 9.81 -0.32
C ARG A 62 -0.57 8.95 -0.70
N LEU A 63 -1.78 9.47 -0.50
CA LEU A 63 -2.98 8.77 -0.96
C LEU A 63 -3.16 8.99 -2.47
N LEU A 64 -3.28 7.89 -3.21
CA LEU A 64 -3.65 7.90 -4.63
C LEU A 64 -5.14 7.57 -4.77
N GLU A 65 -5.99 8.57 -5.06
CA GLU A 65 -7.45 8.38 -5.03
C GLU A 65 -8.03 7.57 -6.20
N LYS A 66 -7.32 7.54 -7.34
CA LYS A 66 -7.74 6.82 -8.55
C LYS A 66 -6.68 5.80 -8.98
N SER A 67 -6.06 5.14 -8.01
CA SER A 67 -5.04 4.12 -8.27
C SER A 67 -5.66 2.80 -8.72
N ARG A 68 -4.92 2.09 -9.58
CA ARG A 68 -5.08 0.64 -9.75
C ARG A 68 -4.15 -0.10 -8.80
N HIS A 69 -4.58 -1.24 -8.29
CA HIS A 69 -3.73 -2.15 -7.55
C HIS A 69 -3.29 -3.26 -8.50
N VAL A 70 -2.04 -3.20 -8.92
CA VAL A 70 -1.41 -4.21 -9.76
C VAL A 70 -0.25 -4.81 -8.97
N GLU A 71 -0.14 -6.12 -8.98
CA GLU A 71 0.94 -6.83 -8.29
C GLU A 71 1.60 -7.84 -9.23
N VAL A 72 2.90 -8.07 -9.04
CA VAL A 72 3.69 -8.99 -9.86
C VAL A 72 4.05 -10.21 -9.02
N GLN A 73 3.82 -11.39 -9.57
CA GLN A 73 4.26 -12.62 -8.92
C GLN A 73 5.75 -12.84 -9.22
N VAL A 74 6.56 -13.07 -8.20
CA VAL A 74 7.98 -13.40 -8.34
C VAL A 74 8.25 -14.76 -7.69
N LEU A 75 9.11 -15.56 -8.31
CA LEU A 75 9.61 -16.83 -7.80
C LEU A 75 11.14 -16.81 -7.87
N CYS A 76 11.80 -17.06 -6.74
CA CYS A 76 13.25 -17.11 -6.65
C CYS A 76 13.70 -18.47 -6.08
N ASP A 77 14.90 -18.92 -6.46
CA ASP A 77 15.54 -20.09 -5.85
C ASP A 77 16.82 -19.73 -5.08
N SER A 78 17.40 -20.72 -4.38
CA SER A 78 18.65 -20.56 -3.62
C SER A 78 19.91 -20.52 -4.47
N HIS A 79 19.80 -20.73 -5.79
CA HIS A 79 20.90 -20.71 -6.74
C HIS A 79 21.06 -19.35 -7.42
N GLY A 80 20.23 -18.37 -7.06
CA GLY A 80 20.27 -17.01 -7.60
C GLY A 80 19.40 -16.84 -8.85
N ASN A 81 18.55 -17.82 -9.20
CA ASN A 81 17.58 -17.65 -10.27
C ASN A 81 16.34 -16.92 -9.74
N ALA A 82 15.78 -16.05 -10.57
CA ALA A 82 14.51 -15.37 -10.32
C ALA A 82 13.69 -15.31 -11.61
N VAL A 83 12.38 -15.50 -11.49
CA VAL A 83 11.43 -15.32 -12.60
C VAL A 83 10.20 -14.57 -12.08
N HIS A 84 9.63 -13.72 -12.94
CA HIS A 84 8.31 -13.17 -12.70
C HIS A 84 7.24 -13.99 -13.42
N LEU A 85 6.06 -14.16 -12.82
CA LEU A 85 4.90 -14.86 -13.39
C LEU A 85 3.79 -13.87 -13.71
N PHE A 86 4.16 -12.85 -14.49
CA PHE A 86 3.29 -11.75 -14.91
C PHE A 86 2.65 -11.01 -13.73
N GLU A 87 1.65 -10.19 -14.03
CA GLU A 87 0.91 -9.36 -13.09
C GLU A 87 -0.52 -9.84 -12.85
N ARG A 88 -1.10 -9.38 -11.74
CA ARG A 88 -2.52 -9.50 -11.41
C ARG A 88 -3.13 -8.12 -11.23
N GLU A 89 -4.34 -7.93 -11.74
CA GLU A 89 -5.17 -6.77 -11.45
C GLU A 89 -6.05 -7.07 -10.24
N CYS A 90 -5.81 -6.36 -9.14
CA CYS A 90 -6.51 -6.54 -7.86
C CYS A 90 -7.24 -5.27 -7.41
N SER A 91 -7.59 -4.38 -8.34
CA SER A 91 -8.21 -3.08 -8.04
C SER A 91 -9.61 -3.17 -7.44
N ILE A 92 -10.32 -4.29 -7.65
CA ILE A 92 -11.66 -4.49 -7.10
C ILE A 92 -11.52 -4.88 -5.64
N GLN A 93 -11.68 -3.89 -4.77
CA GLN A 93 -11.46 -4.01 -3.34
C GLN A 93 -12.63 -3.43 -2.55
N ARG A 94 -12.86 -3.98 -1.35
CA ARG A 94 -13.78 -3.41 -0.36
C ARG A 94 -13.01 -3.15 0.92
N ARG A 95 -12.97 -1.90 1.39
CA ARG A 95 -12.19 -1.51 2.59
C ARG A 95 -10.74 -1.98 2.52
N HIS A 96 -10.09 -1.77 1.38
CA HIS A 96 -8.71 -2.16 1.10
C HIS A 96 -8.41 -3.67 1.17
N GLN A 97 -9.44 -4.52 1.12
CA GLN A 97 -9.33 -5.96 0.98
C GLN A 97 -9.72 -6.35 -0.44
N LYS A 98 -8.91 -7.21 -1.07
CA LYS A 98 -9.18 -7.72 -2.41
C LYS A 98 -10.47 -8.53 -2.43
N VAL A 99 -11.30 -8.28 -3.43
CA VAL A 99 -12.60 -8.97 -3.62
C VAL A 99 -12.58 -9.78 -4.91
N VAL A 100 -12.04 -9.20 -5.99
CA VAL A 100 -11.84 -9.88 -7.26
C VAL A 100 -10.41 -9.61 -7.73
N GLU A 101 -9.78 -10.66 -8.24
CA GLU A 101 -8.41 -10.66 -8.75
C GLU A 101 -8.40 -11.36 -10.10
N GLU A 102 -7.80 -10.73 -11.10
CA GLU A 102 -7.74 -11.23 -12.48
C GLU A 102 -6.29 -11.28 -12.97
N ALA A 103 -5.97 -12.28 -13.81
CA ALA A 103 -4.64 -12.48 -14.37
C ALA A 103 -4.72 -12.97 -15.84
N PRO A 104 -3.97 -12.40 -16.78
CA PRO A 104 -3.21 -11.14 -16.67
C PRO A 104 -4.16 -9.93 -16.54
N SER A 105 -3.62 -8.75 -16.25
CA SER A 105 -4.46 -7.54 -16.15
C SER A 105 -5.07 -7.18 -17.51
N PRO A 106 -6.40 -6.97 -17.59
CA PRO A 106 -7.07 -6.64 -18.86
C PRO A 106 -6.67 -5.27 -19.40
N VAL A 107 -6.11 -4.40 -18.56
CA VAL A 107 -5.70 -3.03 -18.93
C VAL A 107 -4.36 -3.03 -19.66
N TRP A 108 -3.49 -3.98 -19.33
CA TRP A 108 -2.12 -4.06 -19.86
C TRP A 108 -1.97 -5.08 -21.00
N MET A 109 -3.03 -5.85 -21.29
CA MET A 109 -3.08 -6.90 -22.32
C MET A 109 -2.68 -6.44 -23.73
N LYS A 110 -2.73 -5.14 -24.04
CA LYS A 110 -2.35 -4.58 -25.34
C LYS A 110 -0.93 -4.01 -25.40
N SER A 111 -0.24 -3.83 -24.27
CA SER A 111 1.15 -3.38 -24.28
C SER A 111 2.08 -4.58 -24.08
N LEU A 112 2.76 -4.99 -25.15
CA LEU A 112 3.93 -5.89 -25.14
C LEU A 112 5.10 -5.35 -24.27
N GLU A 113 4.94 -4.16 -23.72
CA GLU A 113 5.91 -3.40 -22.93
C GLU A 113 5.44 -3.22 -21.49
N LEU A 114 5.28 -4.34 -20.78
CA LEU A 114 5.61 -4.32 -19.35
C LEU A 114 7.14 -4.31 -19.20
N GLU A 115 7.80 -3.30 -19.78
CA GLU A 115 9.26 -3.16 -19.75
C GLU A 115 9.77 -3.12 -18.30
N TRP A 116 8.95 -2.60 -17.39
CA TRP A 116 9.19 -2.58 -15.95
C TRP A 116 9.17 -3.97 -15.32
N VAL A 117 8.31 -4.88 -15.79
CA VAL A 117 8.24 -6.26 -15.28
C VAL A 117 9.42 -7.09 -15.81
N LYS A 118 9.86 -6.85 -17.06
CA LYS A 118 11.05 -7.49 -17.65
C LYS A 118 12.37 -7.06 -16.98
N ARG A 119 12.37 -5.97 -16.22
CA ARG A 119 13.53 -5.41 -15.50
C ARG A 119 13.59 -5.83 -14.02
N LEU A 120 12.56 -6.51 -13.51
CA LEU A 120 12.54 -7.14 -12.18
C LEU A 120 13.22 -8.50 -12.23
#